data_AF-A0A6F9CK68-F1
#
_entry.id   AF-A0A6F9CK68-F1
#
_cell.length_a   1.000
_cell.length_b   1.000
_cell.length_c   1.000
_cell.angle_alpha   90.00
_cell.angle_beta   90.00
_cell.angle_gamma   90.00
#
_symmetry.space_group_name_H-M   'P 1'
#
loop_
_entity.id
_entity.type
_entity.pdbx_description
1 polymer ?
#
loop_
_entity_poly.entity_id
_entity_poly.type
_entity_poly.pdbx_seq_one_letter_code
_entity_poly.pdbx_strand_id
1 'polypeptide(L)'
;MSHRSERRGIHVDQSELLCTKGCGFYGNAAWRGLCSKCWREEYQQTRHKQIQEDHALAERLQREEEAAYANNHQGAPQPQPAIAPFSKFEERKTKEKSRKVNTVTKFFTPSAKTPPKKDSVPGEALSTPSPSVSRKPLETDRTTQEFIDFLKTLKPGREIFKQCRAFTESMAYKRDLGADELSECVQDFYQNLSDRLNTHFKGSSERVESVMDEVERYMMTRLYEEVFCPETTDDEKKDLAVQKRIRALHWVTIEMLCVPVDEEIPEVSDNVVKAITDVIEMDSKRVPRDKLTCITRCSKHIFNAINTTKKEAASADDFLPTLIYIVLKANPPRLQSNIQYITRFCNPSRLMSGEDGYYFTNLCCAVAFIEKLDGQSLNLSAEEFELYMSGQASPQRPQAAPSPPGSAAFSQMNERLDLLTGLGVRQERVMEGARRLESDLIDWRDGVEHKVQDVLERFPLEMHPPASPTASSAIDADNMENDHLPPPLQPQLFAG
;
A
#
# COMPACT_ATOMS: atom_id res chain seq x y z
N MET A 1 -24.22 -44.57 -19.71
CA MET A 1 -23.49 -43.59 -20.55
C MET A 1 -22.74 -42.66 -19.62
N SER A 2 -21.42 -42.79 -19.54
CA SER A 2 -20.56 -41.94 -18.70
C SER A 2 -19.65 -41.15 -19.62
N HIS A 3 -19.91 -39.84 -19.75
CA HIS A 3 -19.08 -38.94 -20.54
C HIS A 3 -17.91 -38.46 -19.66
N ARG A 4 -16.73 -39.06 -19.87
CA ARG A 4 -15.45 -38.52 -19.41
C ARG A 4 -15.08 -37.32 -20.28
N SER A 5 -14.82 -36.19 -19.64
CA SER A 5 -14.27 -34.99 -20.27
C SER A 5 -12.80 -35.22 -20.62
N GLU A 6 -12.47 -35.35 -21.91
CA GLU A 6 -11.09 -35.36 -22.40
C GLU A 6 -10.49 -33.95 -22.27
N ARG A 7 -9.48 -33.82 -21.41
CA ARG A 7 -8.65 -32.60 -21.34
C ARG A 7 -7.78 -32.56 -22.60
N ARG A 8 -7.93 -31.51 -23.42
CA ARG A 8 -6.97 -31.21 -24.49
C ARG A 8 -5.66 -30.77 -23.83
N GLY A 9 -4.69 -31.67 -23.76
CA GLY A 9 -3.34 -31.35 -23.31
C GLY A 9 -2.63 -30.50 -24.36
N ILE A 10 -1.96 -29.43 -23.92
CA ILE A 10 -1.01 -28.69 -24.76
C ILE A 10 0.17 -29.63 -24.98
N HIS A 11 0.33 -30.14 -26.21
CA HIS A 11 1.51 -30.92 -26.59
C HIS A 11 2.63 -29.93 -26.91
N VAL A 12 3.57 -29.76 -25.97
CA VAL A 12 4.84 -29.06 -26.20
C VAL A 12 5.89 -30.13 -26.41
N ASP A 13 6.57 -30.09 -27.56
CA ASP A 13 7.64 -31.03 -27.86
C ASP A 13 8.81 -30.80 -26.89
N GLN A 14 9.35 -31.88 -26.32
CA GLN A 14 10.39 -31.79 -25.30
C GLN A 14 11.65 -31.07 -25.80
N SER A 15 11.91 -31.09 -27.12
CA SER A 15 13.02 -30.38 -27.72
C SER A 15 12.86 -28.85 -27.70
N GLU A 16 11.64 -28.33 -27.68
CA GLU A 16 11.36 -26.88 -27.62
C GLU A 16 11.60 -26.28 -26.23
N LEU A 17 11.64 -27.13 -25.19
CA LEU A 17 11.91 -26.70 -23.82
C LEU A 17 13.39 -26.73 -23.46
N LEU A 18 14.23 -27.36 -24.29
CA LEU A 18 15.65 -27.50 -24.03
C LEU A 18 16.43 -26.23 -24.39
N CYS A 19 17.53 -26.03 -23.67
CA CYS A 19 18.45 -24.94 -23.89
C CYS A 19 18.90 -24.93 -25.35
N THR A 20 18.84 -23.78 -26.00
CA THR A 20 19.24 -23.57 -27.40
C THR A 20 20.71 -23.91 -27.68
N LYS A 21 21.56 -23.96 -26.64
CA LYS A 21 22.96 -24.45 -26.74
C LYS A 21 23.11 -25.98 -26.65
N GLY A 22 22.02 -26.74 -26.53
CA GLY A 22 22.05 -28.20 -26.50
C GLY A 22 22.73 -28.79 -25.27
N CYS A 23 22.82 -28.06 -24.15
CA CYS A 23 23.53 -28.50 -22.95
C CYS A 23 22.74 -29.50 -22.07
N GLY A 24 21.57 -29.95 -22.52
CA GLY A 24 20.73 -30.92 -21.80
C GLY A 24 19.88 -30.35 -20.65
N PHE A 25 19.94 -29.04 -20.40
CA PHE A 25 19.11 -28.34 -19.42
C PHE A 25 17.96 -27.59 -20.09
N TYR A 26 16.89 -27.31 -19.34
CA TYR A 26 15.76 -26.54 -19.86
C TYR A 26 16.10 -25.04 -20.03
N GLY A 27 15.71 -24.49 -21.17
CA GLY A 27 15.77 -23.07 -21.48
C GLY A 27 14.44 -22.39 -21.20
N ASN A 28 14.43 -21.06 -21.18
CA ASN A 28 13.19 -20.30 -21.10
C ASN A 28 13.21 -19.10 -22.05
N ALA A 29 12.03 -18.57 -22.38
CA ALA A 29 11.89 -17.44 -23.31
C ALA A 29 12.55 -16.15 -22.80
N ALA A 30 12.58 -15.92 -21.48
CA ALA A 30 13.21 -14.74 -20.87
C ALA A 30 14.73 -14.70 -21.11
N TRP A 31 15.37 -15.86 -21.24
CA TRP A 31 16.79 -16.01 -21.57
C TRP A 31 17.01 -16.44 -23.02
N ARG A 32 16.09 -16.10 -23.94
CA ARG A 32 16.17 -16.43 -25.38
C ARG A 32 16.37 -17.93 -25.65
N GLY A 33 15.72 -18.76 -24.85
CA GLY A 33 15.82 -20.22 -24.92
C GLY A 33 17.08 -20.79 -24.29
N LEU A 34 17.91 -20.00 -23.59
CA LEU A 34 19.09 -20.50 -22.87
C LEU A 34 18.73 -20.94 -21.46
N CYS A 35 19.46 -21.93 -20.91
CA CYS A 35 19.41 -22.24 -19.49
C CYS A 35 20.19 -21.20 -18.67
N SER A 36 19.98 -21.18 -17.35
CA SER A 36 20.60 -20.22 -16.43
C SER A 36 22.12 -20.17 -16.51
N LYS A 37 22.78 -21.31 -16.73
CA LYS A 37 24.25 -21.40 -16.85
C LYS A 37 24.73 -20.82 -18.18
N CYS A 38 24.14 -21.27 -19.29
CA CYS A 38 24.49 -20.81 -20.63
C CYS A 38 24.20 -19.32 -20.84
N TRP A 39 23.12 -18.81 -20.23
CA TRP A 39 22.79 -17.39 -20.20
C TRP A 39 23.85 -16.58 -19.47
N ARG A 40 24.27 -17.03 -18.27
CA ARG A 40 25.29 -16.34 -17.48
C ARG A 40 26.62 -16.24 -18.21
N GLU A 41 27.07 -17.32 -18.85
CA GLU A 41 28.32 -17.36 -19.61
C GLU A 41 28.27 -16.40 -20.82
N GLU A 42 27.16 -16.38 -21.55
CA GLU A 42 26.99 -15.51 -22.72
C GLU A 42 26.84 -14.04 -22.35
N TYR A 43 26.11 -13.76 -21.27
CA TYR A 43 25.98 -12.43 -20.71
C TYR A 43 27.35 -11.88 -20.27
N GLN A 44 28.15 -12.71 -19.59
CA GLN A 44 29.51 -12.33 -19.18
C GLN A 44 30.43 -12.08 -20.39
N GLN A 45 30.39 -12.92 -21.42
CA GLN A 45 31.19 -12.72 -22.64
C GLN A 45 30.78 -11.45 -23.39
N THR A 46 29.47 -11.21 -23.54
CA THR A 46 28.94 -10.02 -24.21
C THR A 46 29.37 -8.76 -23.47
N ARG A 47 29.26 -8.76 -22.13
CA ARG A 47 29.72 -7.65 -21.28
C ARG A 47 31.23 -7.41 -21.39
N HIS A 48 32.06 -8.46 -21.41
CA HIS A 48 33.51 -8.31 -21.59
C HIS A 48 33.86 -7.72 -22.96
N LYS A 49 33.16 -8.16 -24.02
CA LYS A 49 33.36 -7.62 -25.36
C LYS A 49 32.98 -6.13 -25.44
N GLN A 50 31.85 -5.75 -24.84
CA GLN A 50 31.41 -4.36 -24.77
C GLN A 50 32.43 -3.48 -24.03
N ILE A 51 32.96 -3.95 -22.89
CA ILE A 51 34.02 -3.23 -22.15
C ILE A 51 35.28 -3.02 -23.01
N GLN A 52 35.67 -4.03 -23.80
CA GLN A 52 36.82 -3.91 -24.70
C GLN A 52 36.57 -2.91 -25.84
N GLU A 53 35.37 -2.92 -26.41
CA GLU A 53 34.97 -1.98 -27.47
C GLU A 53 34.91 -0.54 -26.94
N ASP A 54 34.35 -0.33 -25.75
CA ASP A 54 34.29 0.97 -25.08
C ASP A 54 35.70 1.49 -24.75
N HIS A 55 36.61 0.62 -24.29
CA HIS A 55 38.00 0.99 -24.04
C HIS A 55 38.73 1.39 -25.34
N ALA A 56 38.53 0.65 -26.44
CA ALA A 56 39.12 0.98 -27.73
C ALA A 56 38.58 2.31 -28.30
N LEU A 57 37.28 2.58 -28.10
CA LEU A 57 36.66 3.84 -28.48
C LEU A 57 37.22 5.01 -27.68
N ALA A 58 37.37 4.85 -26.37
CA ALA A 58 37.96 5.87 -25.49
C ALA A 58 39.41 6.21 -25.91
N GLU A 59 40.23 5.19 -26.22
CA GLU A 59 41.60 5.41 -26.68
C GLU A 59 41.66 6.15 -28.02
N ARG A 60 40.71 5.87 -28.92
CA ARG A 60 40.61 6.57 -30.21
C ARG A 60 40.21 8.03 -30.05
N LEU A 61 39.22 8.31 -29.20
CA LEU A 61 38.79 9.69 -28.90
C LEU A 61 39.91 10.49 -28.23
N GLN A 62 40.68 9.86 -27.34
CA GLN A 62 41.82 10.52 -26.70
C GLN A 62 42.93 10.89 -27.70
N ARG A 63 43.25 10.00 -28.67
CA ARG A 63 44.21 10.35 -29.74
C ARG A 63 43.72 11.50 -30.61
N GLU A 64 42.41 11.55 -30.89
CA GLU A 64 41.81 12.63 -31.68
C GLU A 64 41.84 13.97 -30.93
N GLU A 65 41.60 13.96 -29.62
CA GLU A 65 41.72 15.14 -28.74
C GLU A 65 43.17 15.63 -28.65
N GLU A 66 44.14 14.72 -28.49
CA GLU A 66 45.57 15.05 -28.48
C GLU A 66 46.04 15.62 -29.82
N ALA A 67 45.56 15.07 -30.95
CA ALA A 67 45.84 15.59 -32.29
C ALA A 67 45.23 16.99 -32.50
N ALA A 68 43.99 17.22 -32.06
CA ALA A 68 43.35 18.53 -32.11
C ALA A 68 44.07 19.57 -31.25
N TYR A 69 44.59 19.16 -30.09
CA TYR A 69 45.36 20.02 -29.20
C TYR A 69 46.75 20.36 -29.77
N ALA A 70 47.43 19.40 -30.42
CA ALA A 70 48.70 19.62 -31.09
C ALA A 70 48.59 20.56 -32.29
N ASN A 71 47.48 20.48 -33.04
CA ASN A 71 47.24 21.33 -34.22
C ASN A 71 46.96 22.80 -33.84
N ASN A 72 46.49 23.06 -32.61
CA ASN A 72 46.24 24.42 -32.10
C ASN A 72 47.49 25.14 -31.56
N HIS A 73 48.59 24.43 -31.30
CA HIS A 73 49.81 25.00 -30.69
C HIS A 73 50.96 25.29 -31.67
N GLN A 74 50.73 25.24 -32.99
CA GLN A 74 51.73 25.56 -34.02
C GLN A 74 51.52 26.92 -34.74
N GLY A 75 50.75 27.86 -34.16
CA GLY A 75 50.61 29.23 -34.69
C GLY A 75 51.49 30.26 -33.96
N ALA A 76 52.58 30.69 -34.59
CA ALA A 76 53.43 31.80 -34.11
C ALA A 76 52.70 33.18 -34.21
N PRO A 77 53.07 34.21 -33.42
CA PRO A 77 52.27 35.42 -33.24
C PRO A 77 52.67 36.57 -34.18
N GLN A 78 51.70 37.25 -34.82
CA GLN A 78 51.86 38.61 -35.37
C GLN A 78 50.53 39.39 -35.42
N PRO A 79 50.56 40.75 -35.46
CA PRO A 79 49.58 41.62 -34.82
C PRO A 79 48.43 42.10 -35.73
N GLN A 80 47.32 42.49 -35.08
CA GLN A 80 46.10 43.06 -35.67
C GLN A 80 46.34 44.34 -36.49
N PRO A 81 45.42 44.68 -37.41
CA PRO A 81 44.49 45.78 -37.09
C PRO A 81 43.02 45.55 -37.52
N ALA A 82 42.19 46.45 -37.01
CA ALA A 82 40.72 46.48 -36.97
C ALA A 82 39.97 46.61 -38.31
N ILE A 83 38.68 46.21 -38.35
CA ILE A 83 37.47 47.05 -38.58
C ILE A 83 36.20 46.16 -38.68
N ALA A 84 35.36 46.24 -37.63
CA ALA A 84 33.88 46.43 -37.53
C ALA A 84 32.84 45.74 -38.48
N PRO A 85 31.51 45.84 -38.24
CA PRO A 85 30.70 44.78 -37.58
C PRO A 85 29.40 44.41 -38.35
N PHE A 86 28.81 43.22 -38.14
CA PHE A 86 27.35 43.05 -38.36
C PHE A 86 26.76 41.84 -37.60
N SER A 87 25.54 42.05 -37.10
CA SER A 87 24.83 41.27 -36.07
C SER A 87 24.03 40.07 -36.57
N LYS A 88 23.61 39.26 -35.59
CA LYS A 88 22.42 38.38 -35.47
C LYS A 88 22.55 36.94 -35.98
N PHE A 89 22.75 36.02 -35.04
CA PHE A 89 21.66 35.15 -34.56
C PHE A 89 22.04 34.54 -33.20
N GLU A 90 21.14 34.68 -32.23
CA GLU A 90 21.23 34.15 -30.86
C GLU A 90 20.93 32.64 -30.88
N GLU A 91 21.70 31.81 -30.17
CA GLU A 91 21.10 30.83 -29.24
C GLU A 91 22.11 30.22 -28.25
N ARG A 92 21.96 30.68 -27.01
CA ARG A 92 22.02 29.94 -25.74
C ARG A 92 23.04 28.80 -25.58
N LYS A 93 24.11 29.16 -24.87
CA LYS A 93 25.01 28.29 -24.10
C LYS A 93 24.26 27.26 -23.23
N THR A 94 24.45 25.98 -23.53
CA THR A 94 24.47 24.90 -22.54
C THR A 94 25.90 24.77 -22.02
N LYS A 95 26.11 25.06 -20.72
CA LYS A 95 27.38 24.83 -20.02
C LYS A 95 27.46 23.34 -19.67
N GLU A 96 28.08 22.56 -20.55
CA GLU A 96 28.52 21.21 -20.22
C GLU A 96 29.95 21.28 -19.68
N LYS A 97 30.13 21.10 -18.37
CA LYS A 97 31.45 20.97 -17.74
C LYS A 97 31.84 19.49 -17.79
N SER A 98 32.78 19.17 -18.66
CA SER A 98 33.53 17.92 -18.70
C SER A 98 34.09 17.55 -17.32
N ARG A 99 33.62 16.43 -16.74
CA ARG A 99 34.19 15.82 -15.53
C ARG A 99 35.45 15.04 -15.94
N LYS A 100 36.61 15.49 -15.46
CA LYS A 100 37.88 14.75 -15.55
C LYS A 100 37.81 13.52 -14.65
N VAL A 101 38.04 12.34 -15.22
CA VAL A 101 38.20 11.07 -14.51
C VAL A 101 39.62 10.99 -13.97
N ASN A 102 39.78 10.88 -12.64
CA ASN A 102 41.07 10.57 -12.01
C ASN A 102 41.10 9.08 -11.65
N THR A 103 41.98 8.33 -12.31
CA THR A 103 42.29 6.92 -12.05
C THR A 103 42.98 6.77 -10.69
N VAL A 104 42.34 6.04 -9.78
CA VAL A 104 42.90 5.74 -8.45
C VAL A 104 43.84 4.55 -8.54
N THR A 105 45.13 4.77 -8.35
CA THR A 105 46.04 3.70 -7.91
C THR A 105 47.04 4.23 -6.88
N LYS A 106 47.18 3.45 -5.79
CA LYS A 106 48.22 3.48 -4.74
C LYS A 106 48.05 4.44 -3.57
N PHE A 107 47.63 3.91 -2.41
CA PHE A 107 48.09 4.40 -1.10
C PHE A 107 48.22 3.25 -0.08
N PHE A 108 49.46 2.83 0.18
CA PHE A 108 49.90 2.19 1.43
C PHE A 108 51.30 2.71 1.76
N THR A 109 51.44 3.59 2.76
CA THR A 109 52.45 3.55 3.86
C THR A 109 52.42 4.84 4.71
N PRO A 110 52.89 4.81 5.97
CA PRO A 110 52.38 5.63 7.06
C PRO A 110 53.19 6.92 7.29
N SER A 111 52.56 7.96 7.84
CA SER A 111 53.24 9.16 8.30
C SER A 111 53.18 9.31 9.81
N ALA A 112 54.36 9.34 10.44
CA ALA A 112 54.57 9.82 11.78
C ALA A 112 55.00 11.29 11.72
N LYS A 113 54.34 12.16 12.51
CA LYS A 113 54.95 13.12 13.45
C LYS A 113 53.95 14.19 13.91
N THR A 114 54.11 14.52 15.18
CA THR A 114 53.39 15.43 16.07
C THR A 114 53.45 16.92 15.70
N PRO A 115 52.52 17.77 16.18
CA PRO A 115 52.52 19.22 15.95
C PRO A 115 53.23 19.99 17.08
N PRO A 116 53.68 21.25 16.87
CA PRO A 116 53.94 22.17 17.97
C PRO A 116 52.74 23.10 18.25
N LYS A 117 52.52 23.29 19.55
CA LYS A 117 51.64 24.27 20.23
C LYS A 117 52.21 25.70 20.03
N LYS A 118 51.39 26.69 19.68
CA LYS A 118 50.56 27.58 20.53
C LYS A 118 51.37 28.75 21.13
N ASP A 119 51.06 29.97 20.70
CA ASP A 119 51.25 31.20 21.48
C ASP A 119 50.00 32.09 21.36
N SER A 120 49.64 32.68 22.50
CA SER A 120 48.54 33.61 22.80
C SER A 120 49.16 35.01 23.04
N VAL A 121 48.55 36.19 22.88
CA VAL A 121 47.34 36.82 23.52
C VAL A 121 47.06 38.19 22.78
N PRO A 122 46.23 39.17 23.28
CA PRO A 122 44.82 39.50 22.98
C PRO A 122 44.55 40.85 22.23
N GLY A 123 43.29 41.12 21.85
CA GLY A 123 42.78 42.51 21.77
C GLY A 123 41.65 42.82 20.77
N GLU A 124 40.41 42.89 21.30
CA GLU A 124 39.28 43.78 20.96
C GLU A 124 38.49 43.77 19.62
N ALA A 125 37.19 44.03 19.82
CA ALA A 125 36.14 44.60 18.96
C ALA A 125 35.26 43.67 18.07
N LEU A 126 34.02 43.53 18.57
CA LEU A 126 32.72 43.32 17.90
C LEU A 126 32.70 43.08 16.39
N SER A 127 32.11 41.95 15.99
CA SER A 127 31.03 41.85 14.99
C SER A 127 30.48 40.43 15.01
N THR A 128 29.21 40.29 15.39
CA THR A 128 28.44 39.06 15.16
C THR A 128 28.25 38.81 13.67
N PRO A 129 28.44 37.57 13.21
CA PRO A 129 27.52 37.00 12.25
C PRO A 129 26.93 35.72 12.84
N SER A 130 25.60 35.68 12.89
CA SER A 130 24.81 34.51 13.22
C SER A 130 25.32 33.27 12.46
N PRO A 131 25.57 32.14 13.12
CA PRO A 131 25.77 30.90 12.42
C PRO A 131 24.39 30.30 12.17
N SER A 132 23.88 30.46 10.94
CA SER A 132 22.95 29.51 10.35
C SER A 132 23.68 28.17 10.19
N VAL A 133 23.90 27.47 11.29
CA VAL A 133 24.39 26.09 11.30
C VAL A 133 23.18 25.23 11.00
N SER A 134 23.26 24.58 9.83
CA SER A 134 22.48 23.43 9.43
C SER A 134 22.20 22.55 10.66
N ARG A 135 20.95 22.53 11.10
CA ARG A 135 20.50 21.57 12.11
C ARG A 135 20.73 20.18 11.52
N LYS A 136 21.80 19.51 11.92
CA LYS A 136 21.86 18.05 11.79
C LYS A 136 20.62 17.50 12.52
N PRO A 137 19.89 16.52 11.97
CA PRO A 137 18.72 16.00 12.64
C PRO A 137 19.12 15.48 14.03
N LEU A 138 18.44 15.95 15.08
CA LEU A 138 18.62 15.51 16.47
C LEU A 138 18.62 13.97 16.59
N GLU A 139 17.86 13.32 15.71
CA GLU A 139 17.78 11.87 15.55
C GLU A 139 19.12 11.23 15.14
N THR A 140 19.85 11.82 14.20
CA THR A 140 21.15 11.30 13.74
C THR A 140 22.20 11.32 14.84
N ASP A 141 22.20 12.36 15.68
CA ASP A 141 23.11 12.48 16.82
C ASP A 141 22.75 11.46 17.91
N ARG A 142 21.45 11.24 18.17
CA ARG A 142 20.98 10.18 19.09
C ARG A 142 21.40 8.79 18.62
N THR A 143 21.14 8.44 17.37
CA THR A 143 21.53 7.13 16.80
C THR A 143 23.04 6.94 16.81
N THR A 144 23.83 8.00 16.60
CA THR A 144 25.29 7.94 16.70
C THR A 144 25.73 7.61 18.13
N GLN A 145 25.10 8.22 19.13
CA GLN A 145 25.40 7.96 20.54
C GLN A 145 25.03 6.53 20.95
N GLU A 146 23.83 6.07 20.59
CA GLU A 146 23.36 4.69 20.82
C GLU A 146 24.32 3.67 20.17
N PHE A 147 24.76 3.92 18.94
CA PHE A 147 25.72 3.06 18.24
C PHE A 147 27.09 3.02 18.92
N ILE A 148 27.61 4.17 19.37
CA ILE A 148 28.86 4.23 20.13
C ILE A 148 28.73 3.45 21.44
N ASP A 149 27.61 3.61 22.16
CA ASP A 149 27.37 2.95 23.43
C ASP A 149 27.26 1.43 23.28
N PHE A 150 26.56 0.95 22.24
CA PHE A 150 26.54 -0.46 21.87
C PHE A 150 27.96 -0.99 21.58
N LEU A 151 28.71 -0.29 20.73
CA LEU A 151 30.05 -0.72 20.31
C LEU A 151 31.09 -0.71 21.46
N LYS A 152 30.90 0.08 22.52
CA LYS A 152 31.78 0.06 23.71
C LYS A 152 31.86 -1.33 24.36
N THR A 153 30.80 -2.13 24.22
CA THR A 153 30.74 -3.49 24.78
C THR A 153 31.58 -4.50 23.98
N LEU A 154 32.01 -4.13 22.77
CA LEU A 154 32.70 -5.02 21.83
C LEU A 154 34.18 -4.66 21.70
N LYS A 155 35.06 -5.67 21.79
CA LYS A 155 36.51 -5.50 21.57
C LYS A 155 36.87 -4.80 20.25
N PRO A 156 36.26 -5.12 19.08
CA PRO A 156 36.53 -4.42 17.82
C PRO A 156 35.70 -3.14 17.64
N GLY A 157 34.92 -2.71 18.63
CA GLY A 157 33.91 -1.65 18.46
C GLY A 157 34.45 -0.31 17.96
N ARG A 158 35.62 0.12 18.44
CA ARG A 158 36.24 1.38 17.95
C ARG A 158 36.60 1.34 16.47
N GLU A 159 37.09 0.19 16.00
CA GLU A 159 37.48 0.04 14.59
C GLU A 159 36.25 -0.04 13.69
N ILE A 160 35.20 -0.75 14.12
CA ILE A 160 33.91 -0.80 13.42
C ILE A 160 33.33 0.61 13.28
N PHE A 161 33.28 1.38 14.38
CA PHE A 161 32.79 2.76 14.35
C PHE A 161 33.59 3.63 13.37
N LYS A 162 34.92 3.54 13.42
CA LYS A 162 35.80 4.30 12.52
C LYS A 162 35.54 3.98 11.06
N GLN A 163 35.33 2.71 10.73
CA GLN A 163 35.05 2.26 9.37
C GLN A 163 33.66 2.70 8.88
N CYS A 164 32.61 2.51 9.69
CA CYS A 164 31.25 2.98 9.35
C CYS A 164 31.23 4.50 9.17
N ARG A 165 31.94 5.25 10.01
CA ARG A 165 32.07 6.70 9.88
C ARG A 165 32.82 7.09 8.60
N ALA A 166 33.97 6.50 8.34
CA ALA A 166 34.74 6.78 7.12
C ALA A 166 33.94 6.43 5.85
N PHE A 167 33.21 5.31 5.86
CA PHE A 167 32.35 4.91 4.77
C PHE A 167 31.21 5.91 4.53
N THR A 168 30.45 6.26 5.58
CA THR A 168 29.36 7.25 5.47
C THR A 168 29.85 8.62 5.03
N GLU A 169 31.02 9.07 5.50
CA GLU A 169 31.65 10.30 5.01
C GLU A 169 32.11 10.18 3.54
N SER A 170 32.58 9.01 3.10
CA SER A 170 32.97 8.76 1.71
C SER A 170 31.79 8.74 0.73
N MET A 171 30.62 8.29 1.17
CA MET A 171 29.39 8.23 0.36
C MET A 171 28.89 9.63 -0.03
N ALA A 172 29.10 10.63 0.83
CA ALA A 172 28.76 12.02 0.52
C ALA A 172 29.53 12.58 -0.70
N TYR A 173 30.72 12.05 -1.00
CA TYR A 173 31.51 12.43 -2.19
C TYR A 173 31.15 11.60 -3.44
N LYS A 174 30.34 10.56 -3.28
CA LYS A 174 29.88 9.64 -4.34
C LYS A 174 28.45 9.93 -4.79
N ARG A 175 27.86 11.07 -4.38
CA ARG A 175 26.44 11.43 -4.67
C ARG A 175 26.11 11.55 -6.15
N ASP A 176 27.12 11.66 -7.01
CA ASP A 176 26.94 11.70 -8.47
C ASP A 176 26.84 10.31 -9.12
N LEU A 177 27.09 9.23 -8.35
CA LEU A 177 26.98 7.86 -8.84
C LEU A 177 25.50 7.45 -8.98
N GLY A 178 25.25 6.47 -9.85
CA GLY A 178 23.92 5.89 -10.00
C GLY A 178 23.43 5.18 -8.73
N ALA A 179 22.12 5.05 -8.56
CA ALA A 179 21.55 4.35 -7.40
C ALA A 179 22.03 2.90 -7.27
N ASP A 180 22.26 2.22 -8.39
CA ASP A 180 22.78 0.85 -8.41
C ASP A 180 24.25 0.79 -7.95
N GLU A 181 25.09 1.73 -8.36
CA GLU A 181 26.49 1.81 -7.93
C GLU A 181 26.61 2.17 -6.45
N LEU A 182 25.72 3.04 -5.94
CA LEU A 182 25.62 3.35 -4.51
C LEU A 182 25.18 2.12 -3.71
N SER A 183 24.21 1.37 -4.24
CA SER A 183 23.78 0.08 -3.68
C SER A 183 24.95 -0.90 -3.61
N GLU A 184 25.68 -1.11 -4.71
CA GLU A 184 26.86 -1.98 -4.74
C GLU A 184 27.91 -1.56 -3.69
N CYS A 185 28.20 -0.27 -3.55
CA CYS A 185 29.12 0.24 -2.53
C CYS A 185 28.68 -0.13 -1.09
N VAL A 186 27.39 -0.02 -0.79
CA VAL A 186 26.82 -0.36 0.53
C VAL A 186 26.85 -1.87 0.75
N GLN A 187 26.47 -2.65 -0.26
CA GLN A 187 26.42 -4.11 -0.18
C GLN A 187 27.83 -4.71 -0.04
N ASP A 188 28.81 -4.19 -0.78
CA ASP A 188 30.21 -4.55 -0.63
C ASP A 188 30.72 -4.23 0.78
N PHE A 189 30.33 -3.08 1.35
CA PHE A 189 30.69 -2.74 2.72
C PHE A 189 30.09 -3.74 3.73
N TYR A 190 28.82 -4.11 3.57
CA TYR A 190 28.17 -5.09 4.44
C TYR A 190 28.84 -6.46 4.36
N GLN A 191 29.14 -6.94 3.15
CA GLN A 191 29.78 -8.23 2.95
C GLN A 191 31.19 -8.24 3.57
N ASN A 192 32.02 -7.24 3.27
CA ASN A 192 33.37 -7.13 3.81
C ASN A 192 33.40 -7.03 5.35
N LEU A 193 32.45 -6.30 5.93
CA LEU A 193 32.36 -6.19 7.39
C LEU A 193 31.87 -7.51 8.00
N SER A 194 30.83 -8.11 7.43
CA SER A 194 30.28 -9.41 7.88
C SER A 194 31.34 -10.50 7.88
N ASP A 195 32.15 -10.64 6.81
CA ASP A 195 33.20 -11.65 6.72
C ASP A 195 34.29 -11.47 7.78
N ARG A 196 34.66 -10.21 8.05
CA ARG A 196 35.61 -9.88 9.13
C ARG A 196 35.04 -10.16 10.51
N LEU A 197 33.77 -9.84 10.74
CA LEU A 197 33.08 -10.12 12.00
C LEU A 197 32.93 -11.62 12.22
N ASN A 198 32.59 -12.39 11.20
CA ASN A 198 32.54 -13.86 11.24
C ASN A 198 33.88 -14.46 11.65
N THR A 199 34.98 -13.95 11.08
CA THR A 199 36.35 -14.35 11.46
C THR A 199 36.65 -14.00 12.92
N HIS A 200 36.30 -12.79 13.36
CA HIS A 200 36.59 -12.30 14.71
C HIS A 200 35.75 -12.99 15.80
N PHE A 201 34.47 -13.28 15.52
CA PHE A 201 33.55 -13.94 16.45
C PHE A 201 33.52 -15.47 16.30
N LYS A 202 34.49 -16.06 15.59
CA LYS A 202 34.61 -17.51 15.38
C LYS A 202 33.31 -18.16 14.86
N GLY A 203 32.59 -17.46 13.98
CA GLY A 203 31.36 -17.96 13.36
C GLY A 203 30.09 -17.88 14.23
N SER A 204 30.07 -17.09 15.31
CA SER A 204 28.84 -16.84 16.07
C SER A 204 27.85 -15.95 15.27
N SER A 205 26.93 -16.58 14.52
CA SER A 205 25.96 -15.88 13.63
C SER A 205 25.14 -14.82 14.36
N GLU A 206 24.60 -15.14 15.54
CA GLU A 206 23.74 -14.24 16.32
C GLU A 206 24.45 -12.92 16.70
N ARG A 207 25.73 -12.99 17.10
CA ARG A 207 26.50 -11.78 17.43
C ARG A 207 26.84 -10.97 16.19
N VAL A 208 27.13 -11.63 15.07
CA VAL A 208 27.40 -10.97 13.80
C VAL A 208 26.14 -10.24 13.32
N GLU A 209 24.99 -10.90 13.34
CA GLU A 209 23.69 -10.32 12.98
C GLU A 209 23.35 -9.12 13.85
N SER A 210 23.49 -9.22 15.18
CA SER A 210 23.25 -8.10 16.09
C SER A 210 24.14 -6.90 15.80
N VAL A 211 25.43 -7.11 15.49
CA VAL A 211 26.34 -6.01 15.13
C VAL A 211 25.98 -5.43 13.77
N MET A 212 25.66 -6.27 12.78
CA MET A 212 25.29 -5.82 11.44
C MET A 212 23.98 -5.02 11.44
N ASP A 213 23.04 -5.36 12.30
CA ASP A 213 21.81 -4.60 12.51
C ASP A 213 22.06 -3.19 13.03
N GLU A 214 22.99 -3.05 13.99
CA GLU A 214 23.41 -1.77 14.55
C GLU A 214 24.16 -0.92 13.51
N VAL A 215 24.98 -1.58 12.68
CA VAL A 215 25.67 -0.96 11.55
C VAL A 215 24.69 -0.45 10.49
N GLU A 216 23.72 -1.27 10.09
CA GLU A 216 22.66 -0.86 9.14
C GLU A 216 21.91 0.36 9.68
N ARG A 217 21.48 0.32 10.94
CA ARG A 217 20.77 1.45 11.57
C ARG A 217 21.62 2.72 11.56
N TYR A 218 22.89 2.66 11.95
CA TYR A 218 23.76 3.82 11.93
C TYR A 218 23.96 4.38 10.52
N MET A 219 24.26 3.50 9.55
CA MET A 219 24.55 3.92 8.17
C MET A 219 23.31 4.49 7.49
N MET A 220 22.20 3.77 7.55
CA MET A 220 20.98 4.14 6.84
C MET A 220 20.30 5.36 7.44
N THR A 221 20.40 5.58 8.74
CA THR A 221 19.91 6.84 9.35
C THR A 221 20.65 8.07 8.83
N ARG A 222 21.92 7.93 8.43
CA ARG A 222 22.73 9.03 7.89
C ARG A 222 22.59 9.20 6.38
N LEU A 223 22.44 8.09 5.66
CA LEU A 223 22.38 8.08 4.21
C LEU A 223 20.95 8.28 3.68
N TYR A 224 19.91 8.09 4.51
CA TYR A 224 18.49 8.10 4.10
C TYR A 224 18.13 9.27 3.18
N GLU A 225 18.45 10.51 3.59
CA GLU A 225 18.13 11.73 2.82
C GLU A 225 18.83 11.78 1.44
N GLU A 226 19.91 11.03 1.26
CA GLU A 226 20.67 10.99 0.01
C GLU A 226 20.27 9.81 -0.89
N VAL A 227 19.89 8.68 -0.31
CA VAL A 227 19.67 7.42 -1.04
C VAL A 227 18.19 7.01 -1.18
N PHE A 228 17.28 7.62 -0.42
CA PHE A 228 15.85 7.34 -0.52
C PHE A 228 15.20 8.24 -1.58
N CYS A 229 14.55 7.64 -2.57
CA CYS A 229 13.94 8.34 -3.72
C CYS A 229 14.88 9.38 -4.35
N PRO A 230 16.06 8.97 -4.86
CA PRO A 230 17.01 9.90 -5.46
C PRO A 230 16.44 10.48 -6.77
N GLU A 231 16.64 11.78 -6.99
CA GLU A 231 16.16 12.48 -8.20
C GLU A 231 16.72 11.92 -9.52
N THR A 232 17.78 11.11 -9.44
CA THR A 232 18.43 10.45 -10.58
C THR A 232 17.69 9.21 -11.06
N THR A 233 16.74 8.66 -10.29
CA THR A 233 15.98 7.44 -10.64
C THR A 233 14.56 7.74 -11.09
N ASP A 234 13.83 6.71 -11.53
CA ASP A 234 12.42 6.79 -11.87
C ASP A 234 11.50 6.42 -10.69
N ASP A 235 12.03 6.36 -9.46
CA ASP A 235 11.30 5.89 -8.28
C ASP A 235 10.06 6.77 -7.99
N GLU A 236 10.19 8.11 -8.04
CA GLU A 236 9.07 9.04 -7.85
C GLU A 236 7.98 8.85 -8.93
N LYS A 237 8.39 8.62 -10.18
CA LYS A 237 7.45 8.39 -11.29
C LYS A 237 6.67 7.10 -11.07
N LYS A 238 7.35 6.04 -10.64
CA LYS A 238 6.74 4.75 -10.29
C LYS A 238 5.81 4.88 -9.08
N ASP A 239 6.20 5.65 -8.06
CA ASP A 239 5.35 5.94 -6.90
C ASP A 239 4.03 6.60 -7.33
N LEU A 240 4.11 7.64 -8.16
CA LEU A 240 2.93 8.33 -8.68
C LEU A 240 2.06 7.43 -9.55
N ALA A 241 2.68 6.56 -10.38
CA ALA A 241 1.97 5.62 -11.21
C ALA A 241 1.19 4.58 -10.37
N VAL A 242 1.86 3.94 -9.41
CA VAL A 242 1.24 2.96 -8.51
C VAL A 242 0.18 3.60 -7.63
N GLN A 243 0.43 4.80 -7.09
CA GLN A 243 -0.56 5.50 -6.27
C GLN A 243 -1.83 5.83 -7.06
N LYS A 244 -1.69 6.33 -8.31
CA LYS A 244 -2.83 6.58 -9.20
C LYS A 244 -3.56 5.28 -9.56
N ARG A 245 -2.80 4.21 -9.80
CA ARG A 245 -3.35 2.90 -10.11
C ARG A 245 -4.18 2.34 -8.96
N ILE A 246 -3.65 2.35 -7.73
CA ILE A 246 -4.39 1.92 -6.53
C ILE A 246 -5.65 2.76 -6.35
N ARG A 247 -5.55 4.09 -6.53
CA ARG A 247 -6.72 4.99 -6.42
C ARG A 247 -7.82 4.66 -7.44
N ALA A 248 -7.45 4.28 -8.66
CA ALA A 248 -8.42 3.87 -9.69
C ALA A 248 -9.10 2.52 -9.38
N LEU A 249 -8.47 1.68 -8.56
CA LEU A 249 -8.96 0.36 -8.15
C LEU A 249 -9.68 0.38 -6.79
N HIS A 250 -10.04 1.57 -6.27
CA HIS A 250 -10.70 1.67 -4.96
C HIS A 250 -12.06 0.96 -4.87
N TRP A 251 -12.69 0.69 -6.02
CA TRP A 251 -13.96 -0.03 -6.13
C TRP A 251 -13.85 -1.54 -5.89
N VAL A 252 -12.65 -2.13 -5.91
CA VAL A 252 -12.45 -3.57 -5.74
C VAL A 252 -12.92 -4.03 -4.35
N THR A 253 -13.70 -5.10 -4.31
CA THR A 253 -14.28 -5.66 -3.08
C THR A 253 -13.56 -6.93 -2.61
N ILE A 254 -13.79 -7.32 -1.35
CA ILE A 254 -13.29 -8.55 -0.72
C ILE A 254 -13.70 -9.78 -1.54
N GLU A 255 -14.96 -9.81 -2.01
CA GLU A 255 -15.53 -10.93 -2.78
C GLU A 255 -14.83 -11.12 -4.14
N MET A 256 -14.49 -10.04 -4.84
CA MET A 256 -13.82 -10.09 -6.15
C MET A 256 -12.42 -10.69 -6.08
N LEU A 257 -11.73 -10.50 -4.95
CA LEU A 257 -10.41 -11.05 -4.69
C LEU A 257 -10.46 -12.40 -3.97
N CYS A 258 -11.66 -12.93 -3.68
CA CYS A 258 -11.86 -14.15 -2.88
C CYS A 258 -11.17 -14.08 -1.51
N VAL A 259 -11.17 -12.92 -0.87
CA VAL A 259 -10.47 -12.68 0.40
C VAL A 259 -11.24 -13.33 1.56
N PRO A 260 -10.61 -14.22 2.35
CA PRO A 260 -11.26 -14.94 3.43
C PRO A 260 -11.32 -14.12 4.73
N VAL A 261 -11.81 -12.89 4.65
CA VAL A 261 -11.89 -11.94 5.76
C VAL A 261 -13.31 -11.38 5.84
N ASP A 262 -13.92 -11.47 7.02
CA ASP A 262 -15.24 -10.92 7.29
C ASP A 262 -15.11 -9.65 8.14
N GLU A 263 -15.19 -8.48 7.50
CA GLU A 263 -15.09 -7.18 8.17
C GLU A 263 -16.30 -6.83 9.04
N GLU A 264 -17.40 -7.59 8.97
CA GLU A 264 -18.57 -7.40 9.85
C GLU A 264 -18.24 -7.81 11.29
N ILE A 265 -17.21 -8.65 11.49
CA ILE A 265 -16.70 -9.03 12.80
C ILE A 265 -15.79 -7.90 13.33
N PRO A 266 -16.13 -7.24 14.46
CA PRO A 266 -15.36 -6.09 14.95
C PRO A 266 -13.87 -6.39 15.19
N GLU A 267 -13.55 -7.57 15.71
CA GLU A 267 -12.15 -7.99 15.94
C GLU A 267 -11.34 -8.14 14.64
N VAL A 268 -12.01 -8.60 13.57
CA VAL A 268 -11.38 -8.74 12.26
C VAL A 268 -11.16 -7.36 11.64
N SER A 269 -12.17 -6.49 11.70
CA SER A 269 -12.07 -5.09 11.27
C SER A 269 -10.92 -4.35 11.97
N ASP A 270 -10.77 -4.52 13.30
CA ASP A 270 -9.65 -3.94 14.06
C ASP A 270 -8.29 -4.45 13.56
N ASN A 271 -8.16 -5.73 13.23
CA ASN A 271 -6.92 -6.28 12.68
C ASN A 271 -6.63 -5.76 11.26
N VAL A 272 -7.66 -5.60 10.42
CA VAL A 272 -7.55 -4.98 9.09
C VAL A 272 -7.04 -3.54 9.22
N VAL A 273 -7.62 -2.73 10.12
CA VAL A 273 -7.18 -1.35 10.38
C VAL A 273 -5.75 -1.29 10.90
N LYS A 274 -5.34 -2.21 11.79
CA LYS A 274 -3.94 -2.31 12.26
C LYS A 274 -2.98 -2.66 11.12
N ALA A 275 -3.35 -3.60 10.25
CA ALA A 275 -2.55 -3.96 9.08
C ALA A 275 -2.37 -2.77 8.12
N ILE A 276 -3.46 -2.04 7.84
CA ILE A 276 -3.43 -0.80 7.04
C ILE A 276 -2.50 0.24 7.69
N THR A 277 -2.59 0.40 9.01
CA THR A 277 -1.76 1.36 9.74
C THR A 277 -0.28 1.00 9.65
N ASP A 278 0.08 -0.26 9.86
CA ASP A 278 1.48 -0.71 9.81
C ASP A 278 2.09 -0.55 8.41
N VAL A 279 1.35 -0.85 7.33
CA VAL A 279 1.88 -0.68 5.96
C VAL A 279 2.03 0.80 5.59
N ILE A 280 1.19 1.69 6.10
CA ILE A 280 1.36 3.15 5.95
C ILE A 280 2.55 3.64 6.78
N GLU A 281 2.72 3.13 8.00
CA GLU A 281 3.81 3.51 8.90
C GLU A 281 5.20 3.14 8.34
N MET A 282 5.29 2.17 7.43
CA MET A 282 6.53 1.79 6.74
C MET A 282 7.29 3.02 6.20
N ASP A 283 6.59 3.97 5.60
CA ASP A 283 7.23 5.16 4.98
C ASP A 283 7.86 6.11 6.00
N SER A 284 7.39 6.09 7.25
CA SER A 284 7.93 6.90 8.35
C SER A 284 9.26 6.41 8.88
N LYS A 285 9.65 5.16 8.57
CA LYS A 285 10.89 4.55 9.05
C LYS A 285 12.06 4.90 8.13
N ARG A 286 13.25 5.11 8.69
CA ARG A 286 14.47 5.40 7.90
C ARG A 286 15.32 4.16 7.64
N VAL A 287 15.31 3.21 8.57
CA VAL A 287 16.14 2.00 8.50
C VAL A 287 15.39 0.91 7.72
N PRO A 288 16.04 0.20 6.76
CA PRO A 288 15.41 -0.91 6.02
C PRO A 288 14.83 -1.99 6.94
N ARG A 289 15.54 -2.40 8.00
CA ARG A 289 15.03 -3.32 9.02
C ARG A 289 13.71 -2.86 9.66
N ASP A 290 13.59 -1.58 9.99
CA ASP A 290 12.37 -1.06 10.62
C ASP A 290 11.20 -1.04 9.63
N LYS A 291 11.49 -0.77 8.35
CA LYS A 291 10.50 -0.90 7.26
C LYS A 291 10.03 -2.35 7.10
N LEU A 292 10.95 -3.31 7.11
CA LEU A 292 10.61 -4.75 7.10
C LEU A 292 9.77 -5.14 8.32
N THR A 293 10.08 -4.59 9.50
CA THR A 293 9.30 -4.84 10.72
C THR A 293 7.85 -4.37 10.58
N CYS A 294 7.61 -3.22 9.92
CA CYS A 294 6.25 -2.77 9.58
C CYS A 294 5.54 -3.78 8.66
N ILE A 295 6.21 -4.29 7.64
CA ILE A 295 5.66 -5.30 6.71
C ILE A 295 5.33 -6.62 7.45
N THR A 296 6.23 -7.06 8.33
CA THR A 296 6.04 -8.26 9.16
C THR A 296 4.88 -8.09 10.13
N ARG A 297 4.73 -6.93 10.78
CA ARG A 297 3.60 -6.64 11.68
C ARG A 297 2.27 -6.58 10.92
N CYS A 298 2.23 -5.88 9.78
CA CYS A 298 1.08 -5.87 8.88
C CYS A 298 0.65 -7.31 8.53
N SER A 299 1.61 -8.16 8.16
CA SER A 299 1.35 -9.55 7.79
C SER A 299 0.82 -10.39 8.96
N LYS A 300 1.34 -10.16 10.18
CA LYS A 300 0.83 -10.80 11.41
C LYS A 300 -0.62 -10.39 11.72
N HIS A 301 -0.98 -9.12 11.51
CA HIS A 301 -2.37 -8.67 11.64
C HIS A 301 -3.28 -9.29 10.58
N ILE A 302 -2.80 -9.46 9.34
CA ILE A 302 -3.52 -10.19 8.29
C ILE A 302 -3.78 -11.63 8.72
N PHE A 303 -2.77 -12.35 9.23
CA PHE A 303 -2.96 -13.72 9.71
C PHE A 303 -3.97 -13.81 10.85
N ASN A 304 -3.95 -12.87 11.79
CA ASN A 304 -4.93 -12.82 12.86
C ASN A 304 -6.35 -12.59 12.31
N ALA A 305 -6.52 -11.69 11.35
CA ALA A 305 -7.82 -11.44 10.71
C ALA A 305 -8.36 -12.70 10.00
N ILE A 306 -7.52 -13.41 9.26
CA ILE A 306 -7.90 -14.64 8.56
C ILE A 306 -8.22 -15.77 9.55
N ASN A 307 -7.36 -15.97 10.56
CA ASN A 307 -7.55 -17.03 11.55
C ASN A 307 -8.83 -16.80 12.38
N THR A 308 -9.18 -15.56 12.72
CA THR A 308 -10.43 -15.25 13.43
C THR A 308 -11.66 -15.49 12.55
N THR A 309 -11.57 -15.19 11.25
CA THR A 309 -12.67 -15.40 10.29
C THR A 309 -12.90 -16.90 10.01
N LYS A 310 -11.85 -17.62 9.61
CA LYS A 310 -11.93 -19.03 9.21
C LYS A 310 -11.89 -20.03 10.38
N LYS A 311 -11.39 -19.62 11.55
CA LYS A 311 -11.10 -20.50 12.70
C LYS A 311 -10.13 -21.65 12.38
N GLU A 312 -9.38 -21.52 11.29
CA GLU A 312 -8.37 -22.46 10.79
C GLU A 312 -7.07 -21.72 10.51
N ALA A 313 -5.96 -22.44 10.42
CA ALA A 313 -4.67 -21.84 10.09
C ALA A 313 -4.69 -21.32 8.64
N ALA A 314 -4.44 -20.03 8.47
CA ALA A 314 -4.36 -19.40 7.16
C ALA A 314 -3.29 -20.04 6.27
N SER A 315 -3.65 -20.27 5.01
CA SER A 315 -2.73 -20.74 3.98
C SER A 315 -2.07 -19.57 3.22
N ALA A 316 -1.06 -19.86 2.40
CA ALA A 316 -0.47 -18.86 1.50
C ALA A 316 -1.49 -18.34 0.46
N ASP A 317 -2.41 -19.20 0.03
CA ASP A 317 -3.50 -18.87 -0.90
C ASP A 317 -4.54 -17.92 -0.28
N ASP A 318 -4.65 -17.92 1.05
CA ASP A 318 -5.48 -16.97 1.81
C ASP A 318 -4.76 -15.64 2.07
N PHE A 319 -3.45 -15.71 2.24
CA PHE A 319 -2.63 -14.56 2.65
C PHE A 319 -2.46 -13.53 1.53
N LEU A 320 -2.05 -13.96 0.34
CA LEU A 320 -1.70 -13.03 -0.75
C LEU A 320 -2.90 -12.17 -1.22
N PRO A 321 -4.11 -12.72 -1.44
CA PRO A 321 -5.27 -11.90 -1.79
C PRO A 321 -5.61 -10.89 -0.69
N THR A 322 -5.48 -11.29 0.58
CA THR A 322 -5.72 -10.40 1.72
C THR A 322 -4.68 -9.26 1.76
N LEU A 323 -3.41 -9.55 1.50
CA LEU A 323 -2.36 -8.53 1.41
C LEU A 323 -2.61 -7.56 0.25
N ILE A 324 -3.02 -8.05 -0.93
CA ILE A 324 -3.41 -7.20 -2.07
C ILE A 324 -4.54 -6.27 -1.66
N TYR A 325 -5.56 -6.79 -0.98
CA TYR A 325 -6.69 -6.00 -0.50
C TYR A 325 -6.26 -4.91 0.50
N ILE A 326 -5.40 -5.24 1.48
CA ILE A 326 -4.85 -4.26 2.43
C ILE A 326 -4.07 -3.17 1.70
N VAL A 327 -3.23 -3.51 0.71
CA VAL A 327 -2.47 -2.53 -0.07
C VAL A 327 -3.41 -1.62 -0.89
N LEU A 328 -4.48 -2.18 -1.48
CA LEU A 328 -5.49 -1.41 -2.21
C LEU A 328 -6.24 -0.43 -1.31
N LYS A 329 -6.60 -0.83 -0.09
CA LYS A 329 -7.27 0.03 0.89
C LYS A 329 -6.35 1.07 1.49
N ALA A 330 -5.11 0.70 1.81
CA ALA A 330 -4.15 1.57 2.46
C ALA A 330 -3.59 2.66 1.52
N ASN A 331 -3.38 2.33 0.24
CA ASN A 331 -2.63 3.14 -0.72
C ASN A 331 -1.33 3.74 -0.11
N PRO A 332 -0.36 2.89 0.29
CA PRO A 332 0.79 3.34 1.06
C PRO A 332 1.60 4.43 0.35
N PRO A 333 2.06 5.47 1.07
CA PRO A 333 2.84 6.53 0.47
C PRO A 333 4.21 6.02 -0.01
N ARG A 334 4.65 6.52 -1.18
CA ARG A 334 5.97 6.22 -1.76
C ARG A 334 6.30 4.72 -1.83
N LEU A 335 5.30 3.90 -2.19
CA LEU A 335 5.37 2.43 -2.10
C LEU A 335 6.52 1.83 -2.92
N GLN A 336 6.71 2.30 -4.16
CA GLN A 336 7.79 1.82 -5.03
C GLN A 336 9.16 2.27 -4.52
N SER A 337 9.30 3.51 -4.08
CA SER A 337 10.54 3.98 -3.42
C SER A 337 10.89 3.15 -2.18
N ASN A 338 9.90 2.79 -1.36
CA ASN A 338 10.11 1.94 -0.18
C ASN A 338 10.59 0.54 -0.56
N ILE A 339 9.98 -0.10 -1.56
CA ILE A 339 10.39 -1.41 -2.06
C ILE A 339 11.81 -1.35 -2.61
N GLN A 340 12.11 -0.38 -3.48
CA GLN A 340 13.44 -0.22 -4.08
C GLN A 340 14.50 0.09 -3.02
N TYR A 341 14.19 0.92 -2.03
CA TYR A 341 15.10 1.23 -0.92
C TYR A 341 15.45 -0.01 -0.10
N ILE A 342 14.47 -0.85 0.24
CA ILE A 342 14.70 -2.12 0.94
C ILE A 342 15.56 -3.05 0.06
N THR A 343 15.22 -3.21 -1.23
CA THR A 343 15.97 -4.06 -2.15
C THR A 343 17.43 -3.62 -2.31
N ARG A 344 17.70 -2.31 -2.36
CA ARG A 344 19.05 -1.75 -2.57
C ARG A 344 19.90 -1.76 -1.30
N PHE A 345 19.32 -1.44 -0.14
CA PHE A 345 20.12 -1.09 1.06
C PHE A 345 19.90 -1.95 2.30
N CYS A 346 18.96 -2.90 2.27
CA CYS A 346 18.83 -3.89 3.34
C CYS A 346 19.99 -4.88 3.31
N ASN A 347 20.38 -5.38 4.47
CA ASN A 347 21.29 -6.52 4.56
C ASN A 347 20.70 -7.76 3.82
N PRO A 348 21.38 -8.33 2.81
CA PRO A 348 20.86 -9.43 2.00
C PRO A 348 20.53 -10.68 2.80
N SER A 349 21.25 -10.97 3.89
CA SER A 349 20.98 -12.15 4.71
C SER A 349 19.54 -12.19 5.25
N ARG A 350 18.97 -11.00 5.53
CA ARG A 350 17.60 -10.82 6.02
C ARG A 350 16.54 -10.98 4.93
N LEU A 351 16.87 -10.63 3.69
CA LEU A 351 15.95 -10.82 2.56
C LEU A 351 15.96 -12.25 2.04
N MET A 352 17.10 -12.93 2.11
CA MET A 352 17.26 -14.31 1.62
C MET A 352 16.79 -15.38 2.61
N SER A 353 16.60 -15.03 3.88
CA SER A 353 16.19 -15.99 4.92
C SER A 353 15.29 -15.35 5.97
N GLY A 354 14.34 -16.13 6.50
CA GLY A 354 13.45 -15.69 7.58
C GLY A 354 12.07 -15.19 7.14
N GLU A 355 11.27 -14.77 8.12
CA GLU A 355 9.90 -14.30 7.90
C GLU A 355 9.86 -12.96 7.15
N ASP A 356 10.80 -12.06 7.43
CA ASP A 356 10.87 -10.73 6.80
C ASP A 356 10.99 -10.82 5.27
N GLY A 357 11.87 -11.70 4.77
CA GLY A 357 12.07 -11.94 3.33
C GLY A 357 10.83 -12.55 2.66
N TYR A 358 10.11 -13.44 3.35
CA TYR A 358 8.85 -14.01 2.85
C TYR A 358 7.77 -12.93 2.71
N TYR A 359 7.56 -12.09 3.73
CA TYR A 359 6.55 -11.03 3.66
C TYR A 359 6.92 -9.94 2.66
N PHE A 360 8.19 -9.57 2.58
CA PHE A 360 8.67 -8.62 1.58
C PHE A 360 8.47 -9.13 0.15
N THR A 361 8.73 -10.41 -0.10
CA THR A 361 8.49 -11.03 -1.41
C THR A 361 7.00 -11.01 -1.75
N ASN A 362 6.12 -11.35 -0.79
CA ASN A 362 4.68 -11.27 -1.01
C ASN A 362 4.19 -9.84 -1.26
N LEU A 363 4.76 -8.83 -0.60
CA LEU A 363 4.45 -7.43 -0.89
C LEU A 363 4.86 -7.05 -2.32
N CYS A 364 6.05 -7.45 -2.77
CA CYS A 364 6.50 -7.25 -4.14
C CYS A 364 5.55 -7.92 -5.15
N CYS A 365 5.11 -9.15 -4.86
CA CYS A 365 4.12 -9.86 -5.68
C CYS A 365 2.78 -9.14 -5.71
N ALA A 366 2.29 -8.65 -4.55
CA ALA A 366 1.04 -7.91 -4.46
C ALA A 366 1.06 -6.62 -5.29
N VAL A 367 2.16 -5.85 -5.23
CA VAL A 367 2.31 -4.63 -6.02
C VAL A 367 2.38 -4.93 -7.52
N ALA A 368 3.15 -5.94 -7.92
CA ALA A 368 3.24 -6.36 -9.32
C ALA A 368 1.88 -6.87 -9.85
N PHE A 369 1.08 -7.52 -9.01
CA PHE A 369 -0.29 -7.92 -9.33
C PHE A 369 -1.19 -6.70 -9.54
N ILE A 370 -1.17 -5.72 -8.63
CA ILE A 370 -1.98 -4.49 -8.73
C ILE A 370 -1.65 -3.68 -10.00
N GLU A 371 -0.36 -3.62 -10.37
CA GLU A 371 0.08 -2.96 -11.60
C GLU A 371 -0.50 -3.60 -12.86
N LYS A 372 -0.62 -4.93 -12.88
CA LYS A 372 -1.07 -5.71 -14.04
C LYS A 372 -2.52 -6.20 -13.94
N LEU A 373 -3.24 -5.78 -12.90
CA LEU A 373 -4.58 -6.25 -12.62
C LEU A 373 -5.54 -5.98 -13.79
N ASP A 374 -6.25 -6.99 -14.24
CA ASP A 374 -7.24 -6.89 -15.30
C ASP A 374 -8.59 -7.48 -14.87
N GLY A 375 -9.61 -7.34 -15.70
CA GLY A 375 -10.94 -7.88 -15.42
C GLY A 375 -10.91 -9.41 -15.19
N GLN A 376 -10.10 -10.13 -15.96
CA GLN A 376 -9.95 -11.59 -15.83
C GLN A 376 -9.42 -11.99 -14.45
N SER A 377 -8.48 -11.22 -13.90
CA SER A 377 -7.92 -11.43 -12.57
C SER A 377 -8.96 -11.27 -11.43
N LEU A 378 -10.05 -10.54 -11.68
CA LEU A 378 -11.16 -10.34 -10.74
C LEU A 378 -12.40 -11.19 -11.08
N ASN A 379 -12.30 -12.11 -12.03
CA ASN A 379 -13.44 -12.87 -12.58
C ASN A 379 -14.55 -11.99 -13.19
N LEU A 380 -14.17 -10.85 -13.78
CA LEU A 380 -15.07 -9.92 -14.46
C LEU A 380 -14.86 -9.95 -15.98
N SER A 381 -15.92 -9.63 -16.72
CA SER A 381 -15.77 -9.34 -18.15
C SER A 381 -14.99 -8.03 -18.37
N ALA A 382 -14.36 -7.88 -19.54
CA ALA A 382 -13.63 -6.65 -19.88
C ALA A 382 -14.56 -5.41 -19.87
N GLU A 383 -15.82 -5.59 -20.26
CA GLU A 383 -16.83 -4.53 -20.28
C GLU A 383 -17.19 -4.06 -18.87
N GLU A 384 -17.42 -4.98 -17.94
CA GLU A 384 -17.69 -4.66 -16.52
C GLU A 384 -16.49 -3.98 -15.85
N PHE A 385 -15.28 -4.45 -16.15
CA PHE A 385 -14.06 -3.86 -15.63
C PHE A 385 -13.90 -2.39 -16.08
N GLU A 386 -14.11 -2.10 -17.37
CA GLU A 386 -14.05 -0.72 -17.89
C GLU A 386 -15.17 0.16 -17.34
N LEU A 387 -16.36 -0.40 -17.10
CA LEU A 387 -17.48 0.31 -16.44
C LEU A 387 -17.13 0.74 -15.00
N TYR A 388 -16.46 -0.13 -14.24
CA TYR A 388 -15.98 0.21 -12.90
C TYR A 388 -14.81 1.19 -12.93
N MET A 389 -13.85 1.01 -13.84
CA MET A 389 -12.70 1.90 -14.01
C MET A 389 -13.09 3.32 -14.46
N SER A 390 -14.13 3.46 -15.29
CA SER A 390 -14.66 4.75 -15.71
C SER A 390 -15.54 5.44 -14.65
N GLY A 391 -15.82 4.75 -13.54
CA GLY A 391 -16.67 5.24 -12.44
C GLY A 391 -18.16 5.31 -12.80
N GLN A 392 -18.58 4.70 -13.91
CA GLN A 392 -19.98 4.67 -14.35
C GLN A 392 -20.80 3.63 -13.58
N ALA A 393 -20.15 2.56 -13.11
CA ALA A 393 -20.73 1.54 -12.25
C ALA A 393 -19.96 1.43 -10.92
N SER A 394 -20.62 0.91 -9.87
CA SER A 394 -19.96 0.55 -8.61
C SER A 394 -20.47 -0.82 -8.16
N PRO A 395 -19.61 -1.73 -7.68
CA PRO A 395 -20.01 -3.08 -7.29
C PRO A 395 -21.05 -3.11 -6.16
N GLN A 396 -21.11 -2.08 -5.33
CA GLN A 396 -22.10 -1.94 -4.25
C GLN A 396 -23.48 -1.42 -4.74
N ARG A 397 -23.68 -1.27 -6.05
CA ARG A 397 -24.91 -0.71 -6.62
C ARG A 397 -25.66 -1.80 -7.41
N PRO A 398 -26.90 -2.17 -7.02
CA PRO A 398 -27.78 -2.94 -7.87
C PRO A 398 -27.96 -2.23 -9.21
N GLN A 399 -27.80 -2.97 -10.31
CA GLN A 399 -27.81 -2.45 -11.67
C GLN A 399 -29.09 -1.66 -11.97
N ALA A 400 -28.93 -0.40 -12.37
CA ALA A 400 -29.96 0.37 -13.07
C ALA A 400 -29.33 0.96 -14.35
N ALA A 401 -30.13 0.93 -15.42
CA ALA A 401 -29.79 1.03 -16.85
C ALA A 401 -28.87 2.20 -17.30
N PRO A 402 -28.24 2.10 -18.49
CA PRO A 402 -27.18 3.00 -18.92
C PRO A 402 -27.72 4.34 -19.49
N SER A 403 -27.06 5.45 -19.15
CA SER A 403 -27.29 6.78 -19.75
C SER A 403 -25.95 7.57 -19.85
N PRO A 404 -25.84 8.54 -20.79
CA PRO A 404 -24.56 8.93 -21.41
C PRO A 404 -23.66 9.86 -20.56
N PRO A 405 -22.36 9.98 -20.89
CA PRO A 405 -21.34 10.50 -19.97
C PRO A 405 -21.11 12.01 -20.11
N GLY A 406 -20.99 12.70 -18.97
CA GLY A 406 -20.47 14.07 -18.89
C GLY A 406 -20.87 14.84 -17.63
N SER A 407 -22.05 14.57 -17.07
CA SER A 407 -22.57 15.24 -15.86
C SER A 407 -22.88 14.29 -14.70
N ALA A 408 -22.59 12.99 -14.87
CA ALA A 408 -23.17 11.92 -14.07
C ALA A 408 -22.91 12.02 -12.56
N ALA A 409 -21.72 12.44 -12.11
CA ALA A 409 -21.45 12.55 -10.66
C ALA A 409 -22.29 13.65 -9.98
N PHE A 410 -22.42 14.82 -10.62
CA PHE A 410 -23.24 15.93 -10.12
C PHE A 410 -24.73 15.67 -10.28
N SER A 411 -25.14 15.15 -11.44
CA SER A 411 -26.54 14.77 -11.71
C SER A 411 -27.01 13.69 -10.73
N GLN A 412 -26.14 12.76 -10.35
CA GLN A 412 -26.47 11.67 -9.44
C GLN A 412 -26.43 12.10 -7.96
N MET A 413 -25.60 13.09 -7.59
CA MET A 413 -25.71 13.75 -6.29
C MET A 413 -27.05 14.48 -6.16
N ASN A 414 -27.46 15.20 -7.20
CA ASN A 414 -28.79 15.83 -7.25
C ASN A 414 -29.91 14.79 -7.21
N GLU A 415 -29.80 13.68 -7.93
CA GLU A 415 -30.81 12.62 -7.93
C GLU A 415 -30.96 11.95 -6.55
N ARG A 416 -29.84 11.75 -5.83
CA ARG A 416 -29.87 11.28 -4.44
C ARG A 416 -30.44 12.32 -3.47
N LEU A 417 -30.15 13.60 -3.70
CA LEU A 417 -30.72 14.69 -2.91
C LEU A 417 -32.23 14.80 -3.13
N ASP A 418 -32.69 14.63 -4.37
CA ASP A 418 -34.11 14.59 -4.74
C ASP A 418 -34.82 13.38 -4.11
N LEU A 419 -34.18 12.21 -4.11
CA LEU A 419 -34.69 11.01 -3.43
C LEU A 419 -34.79 11.21 -1.91
N LEU A 420 -33.77 11.77 -1.27
CA LEU A 420 -33.77 12.07 0.16
C LEU A 420 -34.85 13.09 0.51
N THR A 421 -34.99 14.12 -0.31
CA THR A 421 -36.03 15.15 -0.13
C THR A 421 -37.43 14.53 -0.30
N GLY A 422 -37.62 13.69 -1.32
CA GLY A 422 -38.87 12.96 -1.55
C GLY A 422 -39.22 11.98 -0.43
N LEU A 423 -38.23 11.30 0.14
CA LEU A 423 -38.41 10.45 1.32
C LEU A 423 -38.79 11.28 2.55
N GLY A 424 -38.17 12.44 2.76
CA GLY A 424 -38.52 13.38 3.83
C GLY A 424 -39.99 13.82 3.76
N VAL A 425 -40.44 14.25 2.58
CA VAL A 425 -41.84 14.66 2.35
C VAL A 425 -42.82 13.50 2.56
N ARG A 426 -42.46 12.29 2.11
CA ARG A 426 -43.28 11.10 2.34
C ARG A 426 -43.37 10.75 3.82
N GLN A 427 -42.26 10.80 4.54
CA GLN A 427 -42.22 10.54 5.98
C GLN A 427 -43.09 11.54 6.74
N GLU A 428 -43.00 12.83 6.38
CA GLU A 428 -43.83 13.88 6.96
C GLU A 428 -45.32 13.65 6.69
N ARG A 429 -45.69 13.28 5.46
CA ARG A 429 -47.08 12.95 5.12
C ARG A 429 -47.61 11.73 5.89
N VAL A 430 -46.78 10.71 6.09
CA VAL A 430 -47.16 9.53 6.89
C VAL A 430 -47.33 9.91 8.37
N MET A 431 -46.41 10.69 8.93
CA MET A 431 -46.49 11.17 10.31
C MET A 431 -47.72 12.06 10.53
N GLU A 432 -48.03 12.94 9.59
CA GLU A 432 -49.23 13.78 9.63
C GLU A 432 -50.52 12.94 9.54
N GLY A 433 -50.54 11.93 8.66
CA GLY A 433 -51.66 10.98 8.58
C GLY A 433 -51.85 10.19 9.88
N ALA A 434 -50.77 9.77 10.52
CA ALA A 434 -50.81 9.08 11.80
C ALA A 434 -51.39 9.97 12.92
N ARG A 435 -50.98 11.24 13.00
CA ARG A 435 -51.53 12.21 13.97
C ARG A 435 -53.00 12.50 13.74
N ARG A 436 -53.44 12.60 12.48
CA ARG A 436 -54.87 12.76 12.16
C ARG A 436 -55.68 11.55 12.59
N LEU A 437 -55.20 10.35 12.28
CA LEU A 437 -55.86 9.12 12.70
C LEU A 437 -55.93 9.00 14.23
N GLU A 438 -54.88 9.42 14.94
CA GLU A 438 -54.86 9.49 16.39
C GLU A 438 -55.94 10.44 16.93
N SER A 439 -56.06 11.64 16.35
CA SER A 439 -57.13 12.60 16.70
C SER A 439 -58.52 12.03 16.41
N ASP A 440 -58.71 11.45 15.21
CA ASP A 440 -59.99 10.89 14.79
C ASP A 440 -60.43 9.72 15.71
N LEU A 441 -59.48 8.91 16.19
CA LEU A 441 -59.74 7.83 17.15
C LEU A 441 -60.18 8.35 18.52
N ILE A 442 -59.56 9.44 18.99
CA ILE A 442 -59.93 10.10 20.25
C ILE A 442 -61.34 10.68 20.13
N ASP A 443 -61.60 11.44 19.06
CA ASP A 443 -62.91 12.07 18.82
C ASP A 443 -64.01 11.01 18.65
N TRP A 444 -63.70 9.90 17.98
CA TRP A 444 -64.64 8.79 17.83
C TRP A 444 -64.96 8.13 19.18
N ARG A 445 -63.94 7.85 20.01
CA ARG A 445 -64.13 7.29 21.36
C ARG A 445 -65.02 8.20 22.19
N ASP A 446 -64.68 9.48 22.27
CA ASP A 446 -65.39 10.47 23.09
C ASP A 446 -66.82 10.67 22.58
N GLY A 447 -67.01 10.66 21.25
CA GLY A 447 -68.33 10.71 20.62
C GLY A 447 -69.19 9.48 20.89
N VAL A 448 -68.61 8.28 20.96
CA VAL A 448 -69.31 7.05 21.36
C VAL A 448 -69.69 7.12 22.84
N GLU A 449 -68.75 7.53 23.71
CA GLU A 449 -68.99 7.67 25.15
C GLU A 449 -70.13 8.66 25.44
N HIS A 450 -70.12 9.84 24.80
CA HIS A 450 -71.18 10.83 24.97
C HIS A 450 -72.53 10.33 24.46
N LYS A 451 -72.58 9.61 23.33
CA LYS A 451 -73.84 9.04 22.82
C LYS A 451 -74.40 7.96 23.73
N VAL A 452 -73.53 7.10 24.27
CA VAL A 452 -73.94 6.09 25.24
C VAL A 452 -74.47 6.76 26.51
N GLN A 453 -73.79 7.80 26.99
CA GLN A 453 -74.23 8.57 28.16
C GLN A 453 -75.59 9.25 27.93
N ASP A 454 -75.80 9.89 26.78
CA ASP A 454 -77.08 10.54 26.44
C ASP A 454 -78.23 9.51 26.36
N VAL A 455 -77.97 8.30 25.85
CA VAL A 455 -78.96 7.21 25.85
C VAL A 455 -79.26 6.72 27.27
N LEU A 456 -78.24 6.58 28.13
CA LEU A 456 -78.42 6.19 29.54
C LEU A 456 -79.18 7.25 30.35
N GLU A 457 -78.98 8.54 30.06
CA GLU A 457 -79.71 9.63 30.70
C GLU A 457 -81.15 9.75 30.20
N ARG A 458 -81.37 9.51 28.90
CA ARG A 458 -82.69 9.56 28.26
C ARG A 458 -83.55 8.33 28.56
N PHE A 459 -82.93 7.20 28.87
CA PHE A 459 -83.56 5.96 29.32
C PHE A 459 -82.88 5.47 30.60
N PRO A 460 -83.21 6.08 31.77
CA PRO A 460 -82.61 5.70 33.04
C PRO A 460 -82.88 4.22 33.32
N LEU A 461 -81.82 3.45 33.52
CA LEU A 461 -81.94 2.06 33.96
C LEU A 461 -82.37 2.08 35.44
N GLU A 462 -83.69 2.06 35.69
CA GLU A 462 -84.24 1.77 37.03
C GLU A 462 -83.92 0.32 37.38
N MET A 463 -82.75 0.09 38.00
CA MET A 463 -82.49 -1.18 38.68
C MET A 463 -83.23 -1.18 40.01
N HIS A 464 -84.43 -1.75 40.02
CA HIS A 464 -85.10 -2.09 41.26
C HIS A 464 -84.25 -3.15 42.00
N PRO A 465 -83.78 -2.91 43.24
CA PRO A 465 -83.05 -3.92 43.98
C PRO A 465 -83.99 -5.11 44.25
N PRO A 466 -83.52 -6.37 44.10
CA PRO A 466 -84.36 -7.52 44.40
C PRO A 466 -84.70 -7.52 45.89
N ALA A 467 -85.97 -7.29 46.21
CA ALA A 467 -86.50 -7.55 47.52
C ALA A 467 -86.54 -9.06 47.75
N SER A 468 -85.56 -9.58 48.49
CA SER A 468 -85.53 -10.91 49.12
C SER A 468 -85.60 -12.16 48.20
N PRO A 469 -84.91 -13.26 48.57
CA PRO A 469 -84.57 -14.32 47.64
C PRO A 469 -85.65 -15.41 47.55
N THR A 470 -86.87 -15.08 47.12
CA THR A 470 -87.88 -16.09 46.78
C THR A 470 -88.97 -15.49 45.88
N ALA A 471 -88.69 -15.30 44.59
CA ALA A 471 -89.72 -15.26 43.55
C ALA A 471 -89.08 -15.33 42.16
N SER A 472 -89.30 -16.45 41.47
CA SER A 472 -89.09 -16.57 40.03
C SER A 472 -90.17 -15.77 39.32
N SER A 473 -89.81 -14.87 38.41
CA SER A 473 -90.78 -14.15 37.58
C SER A 473 -90.34 -14.17 36.13
N ALA A 474 -90.78 -15.22 35.43
CA ALA A 474 -90.88 -15.26 33.99
C ALA A 474 -92.04 -14.35 33.56
N ILE A 475 -91.84 -13.63 32.47
CA ILE A 475 -92.59 -12.41 32.06
C ILE A 475 -93.94 -12.74 31.38
N ASP A 476 -94.42 -13.99 31.47
CA ASP A 476 -95.64 -14.46 30.79
C ASP A 476 -96.80 -14.82 31.76
N ALA A 477 -96.79 -14.32 32.99
CA ALA A 477 -97.83 -14.65 33.98
C ALA A 477 -99.12 -13.80 33.88
N ASP A 478 -99.15 -12.72 33.10
CA ASP A 478 -100.28 -11.76 33.07
C ASP A 478 -101.20 -11.85 31.83
N ASN A 479 -101.24 -12.99 31.13
CA ASN A 479 -102.13 -13.15 29.96
C ASN A 479 -103.05 -14.39 30.06
N MET A 480 -103.76 -14.51 31.17
CA MET A 480 -104.72 -15.60 31.46
C MET A 480 -106.19 -15.28 31.07
N GLU A 481 -106.46 -14.40 30.11
CA GLU A 481 -107.82 -14.23 29.56
C GLU A 481 -107.76 -13.96 28.05
N ASN A 482 -107.52 -14.99 27.24
CA ASN A 482 -107.85 -14.96 25.81
C ASN A 482 -108.10 -16.37 25.28
N ASP A 483 -109.35 -16.84 25.43
CA ASP A 483 -109.89 -18.14 24.99
C ASP A 483 -110.04 -18.30 23.46
N HIS A 484 -109.22 -17.62 22.64
CA HIS A 484 -109.38 -17.58 21.19
C HIS A 484 -108.12 -17.88 20.37
N LEU A 485 -107.10 -18.51 20.96
CA LEU A 485 -105.92 -18.94 20.21
C LEU A 485 -105.99 -20.44 19.88
N PRO A 486 -105.84 -20.84 18.59
CA PRO A 486 -105.85 -22.24 18.21
C PRO A 486 -104.64 -23.00 18.80
N PRO A 487 -104.78 -24.29 19.11
CA PRO A 487 -103.72 -25.04 19.78
C PRO A 487 -102.44 -25.13 18.93
N PRO A 488 -101.25 -25.07 19.55
CA PRO A 488 -99.98 -25.08 18.84
C PRO A 488 -99.72 -26.42 18.14
N LEU A 489 -99.24 -26.35 16.88
CA LEU A 489 -98.90 -27.50 16.06
C LEU A 489 -97.77 -28.32 16.71
N GLN A 490 -98.00 -29.62 16.92
CA GLN A 490 -96.98 -30.56 17.37
C GLN A 490 -96.22 -31.15 16.17
N PRO A 491 -94.88 -31.22 16.20
CA PRO A 491 -94.09 -31.84 15.14
C PRO A 491 -94.25 -33.37 15.16
N GLN A 492 -94.66 -33.96 14.03
CA GLN A 492 -94.64 -35.41 13.84
C GLN A 492 -93.22 -35.88 13.48
N LEU A 493 -92.68 -36.83 14.26
CA LEU A 493 -91.50 -37.61 13.89
C LEU A 493 -91.94 -38.66 12.86
N PHE A 494 -91.52 -38.50 11.59
CA PHE A 494 -91.70 -39.52 10.57
C PHE A 494 -90.60 -40.57 10.73
N ALA A 495 -90.98 -41.78 11.19
CA ALA A 495 -90.14 -42.97 11.11
C ALA A 495 -90.41 -43.67 9.78
N GLY A 496 -89.45 -43.58 8.86
CA GLY A 496 -89.35 -44.38 7.65
C GLY A 496 -87.90 -44.79 7.48
#